data_AF-A0A9Q1BKR2-F1
#
_entry.id   AF-A0A9Q1BKR2-F1
#
_cell.length_a   1.000
_cell.length_b   1.000
_cell.length_c   1.000
_cell.angle_alpha   90.00
_cell.angle_beta   90.00
_cell.angle_gamma   90.00
#
_symmetry.space_group_name_H-M   'P 1'
#
loop_
_entity.id
_entity.type
_entity.pdbx_description
1 polymer ?
#
loop_
_entity_poly.entity_id
_entity_poly.type
_entity_poly.pdbx_seq_one_letter_code
_entity_poly.pdbx_strand_id
1 'polypeptide(L)'
;MANKRPFEQTDEERDMERLQAELDQEKQMKGMLSHSIQDLQQTIAELEEKYNSVIDEGNEWKTRFENQEELNQLWQKQVIVLQERLEKCKESAKDNYENEMKTYDELSEASLRKLAKQLEREKASLTSQLKDYEWRLDQESKAFHKANEERKNYITELEQAQQKLGRLKNPPKSQMDTYRKTPRNKATMQSPASRSLDGNVPDNQRIIDPRKGPIKKTAAVKKLPKLDYHSS
;
A
#
# COMPACT_ATOMS: atom_id res chain seq x y z
N MET A 1 -106.96 -32.89 -4.06
CA MET A 1 -105.91 -32.42 -5.00
C MET A 1 -106.50 -31.30 -5.83
N ALA A 2 -106.16 -30.05 -5.55
CA ALA A 2 -106.58 -28.91 -6.35
C ALA A 2 -105.33 -28.35 -7.03
N ASN A 3 -105.26 -28.54 -8.35
CA ASN A 3 -104.18 -28.08 -9.20
C ASN A 3 -104.05 -26.55 -9.11
N LYS A 4 -102.86 -26.07 -8.71
CA LYS A 4 -102.47 -24.67 -8.80
C LYS A 4 -102.42 -24.29 -10.28
N ARG A 5 -103.21 -23.31 -10.69
CA ARG A 5 -103.12 -22.69 -12.03
C ARG A 5 -101.76 -21.98 -12.16
N PRO A 6 -101.07 -22.02 -13.30
CA PRO A 6 -99.89 -21.19 -13.51
C PRO A 6 -100.35 -19.74 -13.63
N PHE A 7 -99.70 -18.84 -12.88
CA PHE A 7 -99.83 -17.40 -13.09
C PHE A 7 -99.28 -17.10 -14.49
N GLU A 8 -100.13 -16.63 -15.41
CA GLU A 8 -99.67 -16.11 -16.70
C GLU A 8 -99.09 -14.71 -16.46
N GLN A 9 -97.77 -14.57 -16.61
CA GLN A 9 -97.11 -13.26 -16.62
C GLN A 9 -97.75 -12.39 -17.70
N THR A 10 -98.14 -11.17 -17.32
CA THR A 10 -98.65 -10.17 -18.25
C THR A 10 -97.52 -9.68 -19.17
N ASP A 11 -97.84 -9.25 -20.39
CA ASP A 11 -96.83 -8.73 -21.33
C ASP A 11 -96.02 -7.57 -20.72
N GLU A 12 -96.66 -6.74 -19.91
CA GLU A 12 -96.03 -5.63 -19.20
C GLU A 12 -95.00 -6.08 -18.15
N GLU A 13 -95.24 -7.19 -17.44
CA GLU A 13 -94.27 -7.75 -16.49
C GLU A 13 -93.04 -8.33 -17.21
N ARG A 14 -93.24 -8.96 -18.37
CA ARG A 14 -92.14 -9.47 -19.20
C ARG A 14 -91.28 -8.34 -19.76
N ASP A 15 -91.91 -7.26 -20.21
CA ASP A 15 -91.21 -6.08 -20.71
C ASP A 15 -90.46 -5.35 -19.58
N MET A 16 -91.05 -5.27 -18.38
CA MET A 16 -90.40 -4.70 -17.20
C MET A 16 -89.18 -5.53 -16.75
N GLU A 17 -89.29 -6.86 -16.74
CA GLU A 17 -88.18 -7.77 -16.42
C GLU A 17 -87.06 -7.67 -17.47
N ARG A 18 -87.41 -7.54 -18.75
CA ARG A 18 -86.45 -7.32 -19.83
C ARG A 18 -85.72 -5.99 -19.68
N LEU A 19 -86.43 -4.89 -19.42
CA LEU A 19 -85.82 -3.57 -19.21
C LEU A 19 -84.91 -3.55 -17.96
N GLN A 20 -85.29 -4.27 -16.90
CA GLN A 20 -84.47 -4.41 -15.71
C GLN A 20 -83.16 -5.17 -16.01
N ALA A 21 -83.25 -6.26 -16.78
CA ALA A 21 -82.07 -7.01 -17.20
C ALA A 21 -81.14 -6.19 -18.12
N GLU A 22 -81.71 -5.42 -19.06
CA GLU A 22 -80.95 -4.50 -19.93
C GLU A 22 -80.25 -3.39 -19.10
N LEU A 23 -80.95 -2.81 -18.12
CA LEU A 23 -80.39 -1.80 -17.21
C LEU A 23 -79.25 -2.36 -16.36
N ASP A 24 -79.37 -3.58 -15.85
CA ASP A 24 -78.35 -4.20 -15.01
C ASP A 24 -77.11 -4.61 -15.84
N GLN A 25 -77.31 -5.07 -17.08
CA GLN A 25 -76.22 -5.26 -18.04
C GLN A 25 -75.49 -3.95 -18.35
N GLU A 26 -76.23 -2.86 -18.56
CA GLU A 26 -75.65 -1.55 -18.84
C GLU A 26 -74.84 -1.00 -17.65
N LYS A 27 -75.33 -1.19 -16.41
CA LYS A 27 -74.57 -0.87 -15.18
C LYS A 27 -73.27 -1.68 -15.09
N GLN A 28 -73.32 -2.97 -15.39
CA GLN A 28 -72.13 -3.83 -15.39
C GLN A 28 -71.11 -3.36 -16.43
N MET A 29 -71.57 -3.08 -17.66
CA MET A 29 -70.73 -2.57 -18.74
C MET A 29 -70.10 -1.22 -18.40
N LYS A 30 -70.88 -0.30 -17.82
CA LYS A 30 -70.38 0.98 -17.30
C LYS A 30 -69.31 0.77 -16.21
N GLY A 31 -69.54 -0.18 -15.31
CA GLY A 31 -68.57 -0.55 -14.28
C GLY A 31 -67.24 -1.05 -14.87
N MET A 32 -67.30 -1.96 -15.85
CA MET A 32 -66.11 -2.46 -16.55
C MET A 32 -65.36 -1.34 -17.30
N LEU A 33 -66.10 -0.45 -17.98
CA LEU A 33 -65.49 0.68 -18.67
C LEU A 33 -64.82 1.65 -17.70
N SER A 34 -65.42 1.90 -16.53
CA SER A 34 -64.81 2.73 -15.48
C SER A 34 -63.50 2.14 -14.96
N HIS A 35 -63.44 0.82 -14.75
CA HIS A 35 -62.19 0.15 -14.36
C HIS A 35 -61.14 0.26 -15.46
N SER A 36 -61.52 0.03 -16.71
CA SER A 36 -60.59 0.17 -17.85
C SER A 36 -60.07 1.60 -18.00
N ILE A 37 -60.90 2.61 -17.78
CA ILE A 37 -60.46 4.01 -17.78
C ILE A 37 -59.45 4.26 -16.66
N GLN A 38 -59.70 3.72 -15.48
CA GLN A 38 -58.77 3.85 -14.35
C GLN A 38 -57.43 3.15 -14.63
N ASP A 39 -57.45 1.94 -15.21
CA ASP A 39 -56.24 1.21 -15.59
C ASP A 39 -55.45 1.98 -16.67
N LEU A 40 -56.15 2.57 -17.64
CA LEU A 40 -55.52 3.42 -18.66
C LEU A 40 -54.93 4.70 -18.06
N GLN A 41 -55.63 5.34 -17.12
CA GLN A 41 -55.11 6.52 -16.41
C GLN A 41 -53.86 6.17 -15.61
N GLN A 42 -53.84 5.02 -14.94
CA GLN A 42 -52.67 4.53 -14.22
C GLN A 42 -51.51 4.25 -15.19
N THR A 43 -51.80 3.59 -16.31
CA THR A 43 -50.78 3.31 -17.35
C THR A 43 -50.21 4.60 -17.92
N ILE A 44 -51.03 5.63 -18.14
CA ILE A 44 -50.58 6.96 -18.58
C ILE A 44 -49.65 7.58 -17.53
N ALA A 45 -50.04 7.55 -16.24
CA ALA A 45 -49.22 8.10 -15.17
C ALA A 45 -47.85 7.41 -15.06
N GLU A 46 -47.81 6.08 -15.17
CA GLU A 46 -46.55 5.30 -15.15
C GLU A 46 -45.65 5.62 -16.36
N LEU A 47 -46.24 5.87 -17.54
CA LEU A 47 -45.49 6.26 -18.74
C LEU A 47 -44.95 7.69 -18.63
N GLU A 48 -45.73 8.62 -18.07
CA GLU A 48 -45.29 9.99 -17.82
C GLU A 48 -44.12 10.05 -16.83
N GLU A 49 -44.16 9.24 -15.76
CA GLU A 49 -43.06 9.13 -14.80
C GLU A 49 -41.77 8.60 -15.45
N LYS A 50 -41.88 7.52 -16.25
CA LYS A 50 -40.74 6.97 -17.00
C LYS A 50 -40.18 7.97 -18.00
N TYR A 51 -41.03 8.70 -18.71
CA TYR A 51 -40.61 9.72 -19.67
C TYR A 51 -39.79 10.82 -18.97
N ASN A 52 -40.24 11.29 -17.81
CA ASN A 52 -39.52 12.29 -17.02
C ASN A 52 -38.17 11.76 -16.51
N SER A 53 -38.10 10.50 -16.07
CA SER A 53 -36.83 9.88 -15.63
C SER A 53 -35.81 9.76 -16.76
N VAL A 54 -36.24 9.40 -17.98
CA VAL A 54 -35.35 9.24 -19.14
C VAL A 54 -34.73 10.56 -19.57
N ILE A 55 -35.43 11.68 -19.40
CA ILE A 55 -34.89 13.02 -19.69
C ILE A 55 -33.69 13.34 -18.79
N ASP A 56 -33.73 12.89 -17.53
CA ASP A 56 -32.67 13.17 -16.56
C ASP A 56 -31.44 12.25 -16.76
N GLU A 57 -31.67 10.96 -17.04
CA GLU A 57 -30.59 10.02 -17.39
C GLU A 57 -29.88 10.40 -18.70
N GLY A 58 -30.63 10.95 -19.66
CA GLY A 58 -30.09 11.48 -20.92
C GLY A 58 -29.10 12.63 -20.74
N ASN A 59 -29.12 13.32 -19.59
CA ASN A 59 -28.23 14.44 -19.30
C ASN A 59 -26.94 14.00 -18.61
N GLU A 60 -26.96 12.92 -17.82
CA GLU A 60 -25.78 12.53 -17.03
C GLU A 60 -24.61 12.06 -17.92
N TRP A 61 -24.88 11.18 -18.88
CA TRP A 61 -23.83 10.69 -19.78
C TRP A 61 -23.26 11.82 -20.65
N LYS A 62 -24.11 12.79 -21.03
CA LYS A 62 -23.71 13.95 -21.82
C LYS A 62 -22.82 14.87 -21.02
N THR A 63 -23.21 15.24 -19.79
CA THR A 63 -22.36 16.04 -18.89
C THR A 63 -21.05 15.33 -18.56
N ARG A 64 -21.06 14.00 -18.34
CA ARG A 64 -19.82 13.23 -18.14
C ARG A 64 -18.92 13.24 -19.37
N PHE A 65 -19.50 13.10 -20.56
CA PHE A 65 -18.77 13.16 -21.82
C PHE A 65 -18.15 14.53 -22.04
N GLU A 66 -18.93 15.60 -21.87
CA GLU A 66 -18.48 16.99 -22.01
C GLU A 66 -17.33 17.29 -21.03
N ASN A 67 -17.47 16.94 -19.76
CA ASN A 67 -16.39 17.10 -18.77
C ASN A 67 -15.13 16.30 -19.12
N GLN A 68 -15.29 15.07 -19.63
CA GLN A 68 -14.16 14.24 -20.05
C GLN A 68 -13.46 14.82 -21.28
N GLU A 69 -14.20 15.40 -22.21
CA GLU A 69 -13.66 16.07 -23.38
C GLU A 69 -12.87 17.32 -22.98
N GLU A 70 -13.43 18.17 -22.11
CA GLU A 70 -12.75 19.34 -21.56
C GLU A 70 -11.45 18.96 -20.85
N LEU A 71 -11.51 17.91 -20.01
CA LEU A 71 -10.33 17.40 -19.34
C LEU A 71 -9.29 16.94 -20.38
N ASN A 72 -9.68 16.12 -21.35
CA ASN A 72 -8.78 15.66 -22.41
C ASN A 72 -8.13 16.83 -23.17
N GLN A 73 -8.87 17.91 -23.46
CA GLN A 73 -8.31 19.12 -24.08
C GLN A 73 -7.26 19.79 -23.18
N LEU A 74 -7.48 19.85 -21.87
CA LEU A 74 -6.49 20.38 -20.92
C LEU A 74 -5.23 19.50 -20.88
N TRP A 75 -5.38 18.17 -20.86
CA TRP A 75 -4.24 17.24 -20.92
C TRP A 75 -3.45 17.40 -22.21
N GLN A 76 -4.12 17.54 -23.35
CA GLN A 76 -3.45 17.77 -24.64
C GLN A 76 -2.65 19.09 -24.63
N LYS A 77 -3.23 20.18 -24.11
CA LYS A 77 -2.51 21.45 -23.93
C LYS A 77 -1.29 21.29 -23.01
N GLN A 78 -1.44 20.54 -21.92
CA GLN A 78 -0.36 20.30 -20.97
C GLN A 78 0.78 19.48 -21.60
N VAL A 79 0.46 18.47 -22.41
CA VAL A 79 1.45 17.68 -23.16
C VAL A 79 2.28 18.60 -24.07
N ILE A 80 1.63 19.50 -24.81
CA ILE A 80 2.31 20.46 -25.69
C ILE A 80 3.26 21.35 -24.89
N VAL A 81 2.80 21.96 -23.79
CA VAL A 81 3.63 22.82 -22.95
C VAL A 81 4.84 22.06 -22.38
N LEU A 82 4.64 20.80 -21.97
CA LEU A 82 5.73 19.97 -21.46
C LEU A 82 6.73 19.60 -22.55
N GLN A 83 6.26 19.30 -23.76
CA GLN A 83 7.11 19.04 -24.92
C GLN A 83 7.94 20.28 -25.28
N GLU A 84 7.35 21.47 -25.31
CA GLU A 84 8.07 22.72 -25.56
C GLU A 84 9.12 23.01 -24.49
N ARG A 85 8.79 22.78 -23.20
CA ARG A 85 9.75 22.95 -22.10
C ARG A 85 10.91 21.96 -22.19
N LEU A 86 10.61 20.71 -22.56
CA LEU A 86 11.62 19.70 -22.78
C LEU A 86 12.58 20.10 -23.91
N GLU A 87 12.02 20.58 -25.03
CA GLU A 87 12.84 20.96 -26.18
C GLU A 87 13.70 22.18 -25.88
N LYS A 88 13.15 23.21 -25.22
CA LYS A 88 13.94 24.36 -24.74
C LYS A 88 15.08 23.96 -23.81
N CYS A 89 14.86 22.99 -22.92
CA CYS A 89 15.90 22.50 -22.02
C CYS A 89 17.00 21.77 -22.80
N LYS A 90 16.64 20.95 -23.79
CA LYS A 90 17.59 20.26 -24.67
C LYS A 90 18.40 21.24 -25.51
N GLU A 91 17.75 22.23 -26.13
CA GLU A 91 18.40 23.30 -26.89
C GLU A 91 19.37 24.07 -26.00
N SER A 92 18.93 24.51 -24.81
CA SER A 92 19.80 25.23 -23.88
C SER A 92 21.00 24.39 -23.40
N ALA A 93 20.82 23.10 -23.14
CA ALA A 93 21.92 22.22 -22.76
C ALA A 93 22.92 22.02 -23.91
N LYS A 94 22.42 21.88 -25.13
CA LYS A 94 23.24 21.76 -26.34
C LYS A 94 23.99 23.06 -26.63
N ASP A 95 23.32 24.20 -26.54
CA ASP A 95 23.90 25.52 -26.76
C ASP A 95 24.98 25.83 -25.72
N ASN A 96 24.76 25.50 -24.45
CA ASN A 96 25.78 25.65 -23.41
C ASN A 96 27.00 24.77 -23.69
N TYR A 97 26.81 23.50 -24.07
CA TYR A 97 27.91 22.61 -24.40
C TYR A 97 28.70 23.09 -25.62
N GLU A 98 28.01 23.49 -26.69
CA GLU A 98 28.64 24.03 -27.89
C GLU A 98 29.37 25.35 -27.61
N ASN A 99 28.81 26.21 -26.76
CA ASN A 99 29.44 27.46 -26.36
C ASN A 99 30.68 27.22 -25.50
N GLU A 100 30.60 26.32 -24.51
CA GLU A 100 31.77 25.91 -23.72
C GLU A 100 32.88 25.35 -24.63
N MET A 101 32.54 24.48 -25.58
CA MET A 101 33.50 23.90 -26.52
C MET A 101 34.15 24.97 -27.40
N LYS A 102 33.37 25.92 -27.94
CA LYS A 102 33.87 27.09 -28.68
C LYS A 102 34.78 27.97 -27.82
N THR A 103 34.42 28.24 -26.57
CA THR A 103 35.27 29.06 -25.68
C THR A 103 36.63 28.44 -25.42
N TYR A 104 36.75 27.09 -25.45
CA TYR A 104 38.05 26.43 -25.35
C TYR A 104 38.84 26.49 -26.66
N ASP A 105 38.18 26.31 -27.82
CA ASP A 105 38.83 26.42 -29.13
C ASP A 105 39.32 27.84 -29.45
N GLU A 106 38.66 28.87 -28.90
CA GLU A 106 39.07 30.28 -29.01
C GLU A 106 40.29 30.64 -28.15
N LEU A 107 40.66 29.78 -27.18
CA LEU A 107 41.85 30.00 -26.36
C LEU A 107 43.12 29.60 -27.11
N SER A 108 44.16 30.42 -26.98
CA SER A 108 45.48 30.04 -27.49
C SER A 108 46.00 28.78 -26.82
N GLU A 109 46.79 27.99 -27.54
CA GLU A 109 47.36 26.73 -27.05
C GLU A 109 48.14 26.91 -25.71
N ALA A 110 48.82 28.05 -25.56
CA ALA A 110 49.50 28.42 -24.32
C ALA A 110 48.54 28.63 -23.13
N SER A 111 47.36 29.20 -23.38
CA SER A 111 46.33 29.42 -22.37
C SER A 111 45.65 28.12 -21.97
N LEU A 112 45.33 27.25 -22.93
CA LEU A 112 44.83 25.89 -22.68
C LEU A 112 45.80 25.06 -21.85
N ARG A 113 47.11 25.11 -22.16
CA ARG A 113 48.15 24.43 -21.36
C ARG A 113 48.25 24.97 -19.94
N LYS A 114 48.05 26.29 -19.72
CA LYS A 114 48.01 26.87 -18.37
C LYS A 114 46.78 26.41 -17.60
N LEU A 115 45.60 26.43 -18.24
CA LEU A 115 44.35 25.97 -17.65
C LEU A 115 44.41 24.49 -17.28
N ALA A 116 44.92 23.63 -18.17
CA ALA A 116 45.10 22.21 -17.88
C ALA A 116 45.98 21.98 -16.64
N LYS A 117 47.12 22.70 -16.55
CA LYS A 117 47.99 22.63 -15.36
C LYS A 117 47.30 23.15 -14.09
N GLN A 118 46.43 24.14 -14.19
CA GLN A 118 45.66 24.63 -13.05
C GLN A 118 44.67 23.56 -12.59
N LEU A 119 43.88 23.01 -13.51
CA LEU A 119 42.91 21.94 -13.24
C LEU A 119 43.58 20.70 -12.64
N GLU A 120 44.78 20.33 -13.10
CA GLU A 120 45.56 19.24 -12.51
C GLU A 120 45.93 19.51 -11.03
N ARG A 121 46.31 20.75 -10.70
CA ARG A 121 46.61 21.15 -9.31
C ARG A 121 45.37 21.15 -8.44
N GLU A 122 44.26 21.68 -8.94
CA GLU A 122 42.97 21.69 -8.24
C GLU A 122 42.48 20.28 -7.99
N LYS A 123 42.53 19.40 -9.01
CA LYS A 123 42.23 17.98 -8.87
C LYS A 123 43.10 17.31 -7.80
N ALA A 124 44.41 17.57 -7.80
CA ALA A 124 45.31 17.02 -6.79
C ALA A 124 44.97 17.52 -5.37
N SER A 125 44.68 18.82 -5.23
CA SER A 125 44.27 19.43 -3.96
C SER A 125 42.97 18.83 -3.43
N LEU A 126 41.93 18.75 -4.27
CA LEU A 126 40.64 18.15 -3.91
C LEU A 126 40.78 16.67 -3.54
N THR A 127 41.61 15.93 -4.27
CA THR A 127 41.90 14.53 -3.95
C THR A 127 42.57 14.39 -2.58
N SER A 128 43.48 15.31 -2.23
CA SER A 128 44.09 15.34 -0.89
C SER A 128 43.06 15.63 0.19
N GLN A 129 42.24 16.67 0.00
CA GLN A 129 41.19 17.03 0.95
C GLN A 129 40.20 15.89 1.17
N LEU A 130 39.82 15.18 0.10
CA LEU A 130 38.94 14.02 0.19
C LEU A 130 39.56 12.93 1.07
N LYS A 131 40.84 12.61 0.89
CA LYS A 131 41.55 11.64 1.75
C LYS A 131 41.63 12.10 3.21
N ASP A 132 41.82 13.39 3.45
CA ASP A 132 41.85 13.95 4.81
C ASP A 132 40.48 13.82 5.49
N TYR A 133 39.40 14.08 4.76
CA TYR A 133 38.04 13.89 5.27
C TYR A 133 37.73 12.42 5.51
N GLU A 134 38.09 11.51 4.60
CA GLU A 134 37.95 10.07 4.79
C GLU A 134 38.69 9.60 6.06
N TRP A 135 39.93 10.07 6.26
CA TRP A 135 40.71 9.74 7.45
C TRP A 135 40.07 10.27 8.73
N ARG A 136 39.60 11.53 8.73
CA ARG A 136 38.91 12.12 9.89
C ARG A 136 37.64 11.36 10.25
N LEU A 137 36.87 10.95 9.25
CA LEU A 137 35.64 10.17 9.43
C LEU A 137 35.94 8.78 10.01
N ASP A 138 37.02 8.13 9.56
CA ASP A 138 37.49 6.87 10.15
C ASP A 138 37.91 7.03 11.62
N GLN A 139 38.61 8.13 11.97
CA GLN A 139 38.95 8.42 13.37
C GLN A 139 37.72 8.68 14.22
N GLU A 140 36.75 9.46 13.72
CA GLU A 140 35.50 9.74 14.43
C GLU A 140 34.68 8.46 14.65
N SER A 141 34.59 7.60 13.64
CA SER A 141 33.96 6.28 13.74
C SER A 141 34.61 5.42 14.83
N LYS A 142 35.95 5.35 14.87
CA LYS A 142 36.69 4.64 15.92
C LYS A 142 36.43 5.22 17.32
N ALA A 143 36.45 6.54 17.45
CA ALA A 143 36.16 7.22 18.72
C ALA A 143 34.72 6.95 19.18
N PHE A 144 33.75 7.01 18.27
CA PHE A 144 32.36 6.69 18.53
C PHE A 144 32.18 5.24 18.99
N HIS A 145 32.78 4.28 18.29
CA HIS A 145 32.73 2.87 18.68
C HIS A 145 33.32 2.66 20.08
N LYS A 146 34.47 3.27 20.38
CA LYS A 146 35.07 3.21 21.72
C LYS A 146 34.13 3.77 22.79
N ALA A 147 33.60 4.98 22.60
CA ALA A 147 32.68 5.60 23.55
C ALA A 147 31.38 4.79 23.73
N ASN A 148 30.87 4.17 22.65
CA ASN A 148 29.67 3.34 22.73
C ASN A 148 29.92 2.01 23.46
N GLU A 149 31.10 1.40 23.31
CA GLU A 149 31.48 0.22 24.10
C GLU A 149 31.65 0.58 25.58
N GLU A 150 32.26 1.71 25.90
CA GLU A 150 32.33 2.23 27.28
C GLU A 150 30.93 2.44 27.88
N ARG A 151 30.00 3.05 27.12
CA ARG A 151 28.61 3.20 27.54
C ARG A 151 27.92 1.86 27.82
N LYS A 152 28.12 0.85 26.96
CA LYS A 152 27.57 -0.51 27.18
C LYS A 152 28.15 -1.15 28.44
N ASN A 153 29.45 -0.96 28.69
CA ASN A 153 30.09 -1.44 29.91
C ASN A 153 29.46 -0.79 31.15
N TYR A 154 29.29 0.54 31.16
CA TYR A 154 28.63 1.23 32.27
C TYR A 154 27.18 0.78 32.49
N ILE A 155 26.42 0.53 31.42
CA ILE A 155 25.06 -0.02 31.53
C ILE A 155 25.11 -1.40 32.20
N THR A 156 26.02 -2.26 31.77
CA THR A 156 26.19 -3.60 32.35
C THR A 156 26.59 -3.52 33.83
N GLU A 157 27.48 -2.59 34.18
CA GLU A 157 27.88 -2.35 35.58
C GLU A 157 26.73 -1.81 36.42
N LEU A 158 25.90 -0.91 35.88
CA LEU A 158 24.70 -0.40 36.54
C LEU A 158 23.69 -1.51 36.78
N GLU A 159 23.41 -2.37 35.80
CA GLU A 159 22.53 -3.52 35.93
C GLU A 159 23.05 -4.49 37.01
N GLN A 160 24.35 -4.78 37.02
CA GLN A 160 24.97 -5.60 38.07
C GLN A 160 24.87 -4.96 39.46
N ALA A 161 25.07 -3.64 39.56
CA ALA A 161 24.92 -2.90 40.81
C ALA A 161 23.46 -2.89 41.30
N GLN A 162 22.50 -2.72 40.39
CA GLN A 162 21.07 -2.82 40.69
C GLN A 162 20.69 -4.23 41.17
N GLN A 163 21.19 -5.29 40.54
CA GLN A 163 20.99 -6.67 41.00
C GLN A 163 21.57 -6.90 42.39
N LYS A 164 22.79 -6.42 42.66
CA LYS A 164 23.41 -6.49 44.00
C LYS A 164 22.58 -5.72 45.04
N LEU A 165 22.10 -4.53 44.71
CA LEU A 165 21.23 -3.73 45.58
C LEU A 165 19.90 -4.44 45.84
N GLY A 166 19.30 -5.08 44.83
CA GLY A 166 18.09 -5.90 44.98
C GLY A 166 18.28 -7.07 45.93
N ARG A 167 19.43 -7.75 45.88
CA ARG A 167 19.80 -8.82 46.83
C ARG A 167 20.00 -8.29 48.25
N LEU A 168 20.54 -7.08 48.41
CA LEU A 168 20.71 -6.45 49.74
C LEU A 168 19.37 -5.99 50.32
N LYS A 169 18.43 -5.51 49.49
CA LYS A 169 17.08 -5.12 49.93
C LYS A 169 16.21 -6.33 50.30
N ASN A 170 16.41 -7.47 49.62
CA ASN A 170 15.74 -8.74 49.90
C ASN A 170 16.77 -9.84 50.21
N PRO A 171 17.42 -9.85 51.39
CA PRO A 171 18.41 -10.86 51.71
C PRO A 171 17.74 -12.24 51.74
N PRO A 172 18.31 -13.27 51.05
CA PRO A 172 17.83 -14.62 51.23
C PRO A 172 18.07 -15.03 52.68
N LYS A 173 16.99 -15.37 53.39
CA LYS A 173 17.08 -16.02 54.70
C LYS A 173 17.71 -17.40 54.48
N SER A 174 18.69 -17.75 55.31
CA SER A 174 19.42 -19.04 55.40
C SER A 174 20.75 -19.07 54.60
N GLN A 175 21.92 -19.42 55.14
CA GLN A 175 22.23 -20.25 56.30
C GLN A 175 23.64 -19.88 56.84
N MET A 176 23.72 -19.68 58.16
CA MET A 176 24.96 -19.50 58.92
C MET A 176 25.71 -20.83 59.09
N ASP A 177 27.03 -20.72 59.35
CA ASP A 177 27.89 -21.69 60.07
C ASP A 177 28.22 -23.03 59.34
N THR A 178 29.45 -23.53 59.21
CA THR A 178 30.65 -23.49 60.08
C THR A 178 31.87 -24.14 59.36
N TYR A 179 33.07 -23.68 59.72
CA TYR A 179 34.40 -24.33 59.69
C TYR A 179 34.53 -25.83 59.32
N ARG A 180 35.44 -26.18 58.39
CA ARG A 180 36.67 -27.00 58.66
C ARG A 180 37.48 -27.43 57.41
N LYS A 181 38.78 -27.16 57.48
CA LYS A 181 40.00 -27.91 57.08
C LYS A 181 39.88 -29.09 56.06
N THR A 182 40.76 -29.01 55.06
CA THR A 182 41.16 -29.97 53.98
C THR A 182 41.69 -31.34 54.47
N PRO A 183 42.15 -32.27 53.60
CA PRO A 183 41.71 -32.74 52.26
C PRO A 183 41.56 -34.30 52.21
N ARG A 184 41.09 -34.91 51.09
CA ARG A 184 41.64 -36.16 50.45
C ARG A 184 40.69 -36.83 49.44
N ASN A 185 41.19 -36.93 48.21
CA ASN A 185 40.99 -37.89 47.11
C ASN A 185 39.75 -38.81 47.08
N LYS A 186 39.04 -38.79 45.95
CA LYS A 186 38.88 -39.96 45.04
C LYS A 186 38.25 -39.55 43.72
N ALA A 187 38.84 -40.06 42.64
CA ALA A 187 38.38 -39.94 41.26
C ALA A 187 36.98 -40.53 41.06
N THR A 188 36.21 -40.01 40.09
CA THR A 188 35.52 -40.77 39.03
C THR A 188 34.82 -39.78 38.07
N MET A 189 35.37 -39.73 36.85
CA MET A 189 34.71 -39.70 35.53
C MET A 189 33.41 -38.89 35.28
N GLN A 190 33.49 -38.14 34.17
CA GLN A 190 32.48 -37.99 33.11
C GLN A 190 31.27 -37.03 33.34
N SER A 191 31.35 -35.90 32.63
CA SER A 191 30.24 -35.17 31.98
C SER A 191 29.31 -36.13 31.17
N PRO A 192 28.12 -35.75 30.65
CA PRO A 192 27.58 -34.39 30.43
C PRO A 192 26.05 -34.20 30.66
N ALA A 193 25.63 -32.93 30.59
CA ALA A 193 24.35 -32.45 30.02
C ALA A 193 23.01 -33.02 30.52
N SER A 194 22.15 -32.12 31.04
CA SER A 194 20.71 -31.97 30.70
C SER A 194 19.90 -31.51 31.92
N ARG A 195 18.99 -30.53 31.89
CA ARG A 195 18.52 -29.53 30.93
C ARG A 195 17.75 -28.50 31.77
N SER A 196 17.77 -27.28 31.26
CA SER A 196 17.07 -26.08 31.71
C SER A 196 15.56 -26.24 31.95
N LEU A 197 14.99 -25.32 32.74
CA LEU A 197 13.74 -24.55 32.53
C LEU A 197 13.81 -23.41 33.57
N ASP A 198 13.81 -22.11 33.27
CA ASP A 198 13.12 -21.43 32.19
C ASP A 198 13.78 -20.06 31.91
N GLY A 199 14.03 -19.80 30.63
CA GLY A 199 14.82 -18.70 30.11
C GLY A 199 15.38 -19.10 28.74
N ASN A 200 15.25 -18.18 27.78
CA ASN A 200 15.67 -18.23 26.37
C ASN A 200 14.71 -18.87 25.36
N VAL A 201 14.05 -18.00 24.60
CA VAL A 201 14.07 -18.15 23.14
C VAL A 201 15.49 -17.80 22.68
N PRO A 202 16.28 -18.73 22.12
CA PRO A 202 17.56 -18.40 21.50
C PRO A 202 17.30 -17.74 20.15
N ASP A 203 17.81 -16.54 19.98
CA ASP A 203 17.80 -15.84 18.70
C ASP A 203 18.69 -16.63 17.70
N ASN A 204 18.13 -16.96 16.53
CA ASN A 204 18.69 -17.77 15.43
C ASN A 204 18.62 -19.30 15.52
N GLN A 205 17.42 -19.88 15.42
CA GLN A 205 17.26 -21.22 14.82
C GLN A 205 16.78 -21.11 13.37
N ARG A 206 17.74 -21.09 12.44
CA ARG A 206 17.47 -21.60 11.08
C ARG A 206 17.19 -23.08 11.23
N ILE A 207 15.98 -23.52 10.90
CA ILE A 207 15.62 -24.93 10.85
C ILE A 207 16.54 -25.60 9.81
N ILE A 208 17.48 -26.42 10.28
CA ILE A 208 18.40 -27.21 9.46
C ILE A 208 17.71 -28.54 9.14
N ASP A 209 17.52 -28.83 7.86
CA ASP A 209 17.11 -30.15 7.38
C ASP A 209 18.22 -31.19 7.69
N PRO A 210 17.96 -32.26 8.46
CA PRO A 210 18.97 -33.23 8.89
C PRO A 210 19.72 -33.92 7.74
N ARG A 211 19.15 -33.94 6.53
CA ARG A 211 19.80 -34.53 5.34
C ARG A 211 20.87 -33.64 4.71
N LYS A 212 20.95 -32.35 5.08
CA LYS A 212 21.80 -31.37 4.37
C LYS A 212 22.99 -30.80 5.15
N GLY A 213 23.17 -31.19 6.42
CA GLY A 213 24.36 -30.86 7.21
C GLY A 213 24.58 -29.34 7.45
N PRO A 214 25.66 -28.96 8.17
CA PRO A 214 25.90 -27.57 8.56
C PRO A 214 26.18 -26.66 7.35
N ILE A 215 25.40 -25.58 7.22
CA ILE A 215 25.57 -24.60 6.14
C ILE A 215 26.92 -23.88 6.32
N LYS A 216 27.87 -24.16 5.42
CA LYS A 216 29.13 -23.41 5.35
C LYS A 216 28.82 -21.98 4.89
N LYS A 217 29.07 -20.97 5.74
CA LYS A 217 29.09 -19.56 5.33
C LYS A 217 30.33 -19.30 4.47
N THR A 218 30.28 -19.72 3.21
CA THR A 218 31.24 -19.32 2.18
C THR A 218 30.48 -18.99 0.91
N ALA A 219 30.04 -17.73 0.81
CA ALA A 219 29.74 -17.12 -0.48
C ALA A 219 29.80 -15.60 -0.31
N ALA A 220 31.01 -15.04 -0.43
CA ALA A 220 31.13 -13.68 -0.92
C ALA A 220 30.65 -13.70 -2.38
N VAL A 221 29.37 -13.45 -2.60
CA VAL A 221 28.79 -13.39 -3.96
C VAL A 221 29.25 -12.08 -4.57
N LYS A 222 30.35 -12.11 -5.34
CA LYS A 222 30.83 -10.95 -6.11
C LYS A 222 30.06 -10.73 -7.42
N LYS A 223 29.12 -11.60 -7.82
CA LYS A 223 28.24 -11.41 -9.00
C LYS A 223 26.91 -12.14 -8.82
N LEU A 224 25.80 -11.42 -9.05
CA LEU A 224 24.44 -11.98 -9.06
C LEU A 224 24.20 -12.84 -10.31
N PRO A 225 23.30 -13.85 -10.26
CA PRO A 225 22.89 -14.63 -11.43
C PRO A 225 22.18 -13.74 -12.46
N LYS A 226 22.36 -14.03 -13.74
CA LYS A 226 21.66 -13.31 -14.82
C LYS A 226 20.20 -13.75 -14.88
N LEU A 227 19.31 -12.78 -15.13
CA LEU A 227 17.89 -13.02 -15.37
C LEU A 227 17.71 -13.34 -16.85
N ASP A 228 17.11 -14.49 -17.13
CA ASP A 228 16.69 -14.85 -18.48
C ASP A 228 15.38 -14.12 -18.79
N TYR A 229 15.47 -13.08 -19.62
CA TYR A 229 14.30 -12.46 -20.23
C TYR A 229 13.71 -13.44 -21.24
N HIS A 230 12.65 -14.13 -20.84
CA HIS A 230 11.76 -14.77 -21.81
C HIS A 230 10.91 -13.65 -22.42
N SER A 231 11.29 -13.23 -23.62
CA SER A 231 10.48 -12.38 -24.49
C SER A 231 9.16 -13.09 -24.78
N SER A 232 8.05 -12.51 -24.33
CA SER A 232 6.73 -12.65 -24.96
C SER A 232 6.52 -11.49 -25.91
#